data_AF-K0VRV9-F1
#
_entry.id   AF-K0VRV9-F1
#
_cell.length_a   1.000
_cell.length_b   1.000
_cell.length_c   1.000
_cell.angle_alpha   90.00
_cell.angle_beta   90.00
_cell.angle_gamma   90.00
#
_symmetry.space_group_name_H-M   'P 1'
#
loop_
_entity.id
_entity.type
_entity.pdbx_description
1 polymer ?
#
loop_
_entity_poly.entity_id
_entity_poly.type
_entity_poly.pdbx_seq_one_letter_code
_entity_poly.pdbx_strand_id
1 'polypeptide(L)'
;MGGYGLFGVITELELDMVPNVLLQPTFEHLAGEDLGRRFAEMLKSDGSINMAYGRMDVSLDRFFEDALLITYRATPDQTNIPAAAGSGIVSHVSRGIFRAQLGSDAAKHFRWWTEAVIGPPIARQATRNSLMNEPVITLDDRDPSRTDILHEYFVSPARFADFVAACRDVIPASYQQLLNITLRYVNTDRDSILAYATESRIAAVMLFSQEKTVRGEADMHRMTEALIERVLDIGGSYYLPYRPHARPDQFIRAYPRAGEFAAAKRRLDPGLTFRNHFWDRYLGSL
;
A
#
# COMPACT_ATOMS: atom_id res chain seq x y z
N MET A 1 -3.98 6.16 -13.77
CA MET A 1 -4.54 6.97 -14.87
C MET A 1 -5.71 7.78 -14.35
N GLY A 2 -5.77 9.06 -14.73
CA GLY A 2 -6.78 10.00 -14.25
C GLY A 2 -6.17 11.24 -13.61
N GLY A 3 -6.99 12.29 -13.45
CA GLY A 3 -6.57 13.57 -12.89
C GLY A 3 -7.25 13.87 -11.55
N TYR A 4 -7.43 12.85 -10.69
CA TYR A 4 -8.08 12.98 -9.38
C TYR A 4 -9.51 13.56 -9.44
N GLY A 5 -10.23 13.32 -10.55
CA GLY A 5 -11.54 13.90 -10.80
C GLY A 5 -11.53 15.40 -11.07
N LEU A 6 -10.37 15.98 -11.42
CA LEU A 6 -10.21 17.43 -11.62
C LEU A 6 -10.15 17.85 -13.09
N PHE A 7 -9.88 16.97 -14.06
CA PHE A 7 -9.72 17.40 -15.46
C PHE A 7 -10.86 16.99 -16.39
N GLY A 8 -11.68 16.02 -15.98
CA GLY A 8 -12.75 15.50 -16.81
C GLY A 8 -13.13 14.07 -16.43
N VAL A 9 -13.92 13.46 -17.30
CA VAL A 9 -14.36 12.06 -17.21
C VAL A 9 -13.68 11.27 -18.31
N ILE A 10 -13.12 10.11 -17.96
CA ILE A 10 -12.63 9.14 -18.94
C ILE A 10 -13.84 8.32 -19.41
N THR A 11 -14.24 8.46 -20.67
CA THR A 11 -15.39 7.73 -21.23
C THR A 11 -14.98 6.40 -21.87
N GLU A 12 -13.74 6.29 -22.32
CA GLU A 12 -13.20 5.10 -22.94
C GLU A 12 -11.69 5.00 -22.63
N LEU A 13 -11.21 3.77 -22.45
CA LEU A 13 -9.82 3.48 -22.19
C LEU A 13 -9.47 2.11 -22.78
N GLU A 14 -8.49 2.09 -23.67
CA GLU A 14 -7.88 0.88 -24.21
C GLU A 14 -6.51 0.69 -23.56
N LEU A 15 -6.20 -0.54 -23.15
CA LEU A 15 -4.96 -0.88 -22.46
C LEU A 15 -4.34 -2.12 -23.09
N ASP A 16 -3.04 -2.05 -23.36
CA ASP A 16 -2.25 -3.22 -23.69
C ASP A 16 -2.07 -4.09 -22.44
N MET A 17 -2.57 -5.33 -22.53
CA MET A 17 -2.50 -6.29 -21.45
C MET A 17 -1.36 -7.29 -21.71
N VAL A 18 -0.69 -7.71 -20.64
CA VAL A 18 0.28 -8.80 -20.68
C VAL A 18 -0.41 -10.16 -20.53
N PRO A 19 0.11 -11.24 -21.14
CA PRO A 19 -0.44 -12.57 -20.93
C PRO A 19 -0.49 -12.96 -19.45
N ASN A 20 -1.58 -13.62 -19.05
CA ASN A 20 -1.65 -14.27 -17.75
C ASN A 20 -0.66 -15.46 -17.76
N VAL A 21 -0.08 -15.74 -16.60
CA VAL A 21 0.92 -16.80 -16.43
C VAL A 21 0.68 -17.54 -15.13
N LEU A 22 0.94 -18.84 -15.14
CA LEU A 22 0.99 -19.67 -13.94
C LEU A 22 2.33 -19.44 -13.23
N LEU A 23 2.26 -19.12 -11.95
CA LEU A 23 3.40 -18.67 -11.16
C LEU A 23 3.65 -19.62 -9.99
N GLN A 24 4.93 -19.88 -9.74
CA GLN A 24 5.41 -20.59 -8.56
C GLN A 24 5.96 -19.58 -7.54
N PRO A 25 5.43 -19.54 -6.30
CA PRO A 25 5.98 -18.70 -5.24
C PRO A 25 7.28 -19.27 -4.65
N THR A 26 8.16 -18.37 -4.20
CA THR A 26 9.25 -18.64 -3.25
C THR A 26 9.20 -17.60 -2.13
N PHE A 27 9.72 -17.96 -0.97
CA PHE A 27 9.59 -17.19 0.26
C PHE A 27 10.95 -17.03 0.92
N GLU A 28 11.23 -15.84 1.42
CA GLU A 28 12.46 -15.50 2.13
C GLU A 28 12.12 -14.73 3.40
N HIS A 29 12.59 -15.23 4.54
CA HIS A 29 12.49 -14.53 5.83
C HIS A 29 13.71 -13.65 6.05
N LEU A 30 13.49 -12.47 6.60
CA LEU A 30 14.52 -11.48 6.85
C LEU A 30 14.08 -10.49 7.92
N ALA A 31 15.04 -9.74 8.47
CA ALA A 31 14.74 -8.61 9.32
C ALA A 31 13.97 -7.55 8.53
N GLY A 32 13.00 -6.89 9.17
CA GLY A 32 12.14 -5.90 8.53
C GLY A 32 12.92 -4.74 7.91
N GLU A 33 14.00 -4.32 8.55
CA GLU A 33 14.87 -3.23 8.08
C GLU A 33 15.63 -3.58 6.79
N ASP A 34 15.95 -4.87 6.58
CA ASP A 34 16.67 -5.34 5.40
C ASP A 34 15.79 -5.46 4.16
N LEU A 35 14.46 -5.44 4.32
CA LEU A 35 13.54 -5.80 3.25
C LEU A 35 13.68 -4.89 2.03
N GLY A 36 13.73 -3.57 2.21
CA GLY A 36 13.81 -2.66 1.07
C GLY A 36 15.02 -2.93 0.18
N ARG A 37 16.21 -3.07 0.79
CA ARG A 37 17.45 -3.39 0.09
C ARG A 37 17.35 -4.75 -0.60
N ARG A 38 16.91 -5.79 0.11
CA ARG A 38 16.80 -7.15 -0.43
C ARG A 38 15.82 -7.23 -1.61
N PHE A 39 14.71 -6.51 -1.53
CA PHE A 39 13.71 -6.41 -2.60
C PHE A 39 14.33 -5.85 -3.88
N ALA A 40 15.05 -4.73 -3.77
CA ALA A 40 15.69 -4.08 -4.92
C ALA A 40 16.84 -4.90 -5.50
N GLU A 41 17.68 -5.50 -4.64
CA GLU A 41 18.77 -6.39 -5.06
C GLU A 41 18.22 -7.57 -5.88
N MET A 42 17.19 -8.23 -5.37
CA MET A 42 16.64 -9.42 -6.00
C MET A 42 15.99 -9.12 -7.35
N LEU A 43 15.16 -8.08 -7.45
CA LEU A 43 14.56 -7.67 -8.73
C LEU A 43 15.59 -7.22 -9.75
N LYS A 44 16.73 -6.66 -9.32
CA LYS A 44 17.83 -6.29 -10.21
C LYS A 44 18.62 -7.51 -10.68
N SER A 45 18.80 -8.51 -9.81
CA SER A 45 19.63 -9.69 -10.11
C SER A 45 18.90 -10.77 -10.92
N ASP A 46 17.57 -10.85 -10.80
CA ASP A 46 16.78 -11.94 -11.37
C ASP A 46 15.60 -11.40 -12.20
N GLY A 47 15.84 -11.29 -13.51
CA GLY A 47 14.82 -10.87 -14.48
C GLY A 47 13.72 -11.89 -14.74
N SER A 48 13.80 -13.10 -14.16
CA SER A 48 12.73 -14.11 -14.27
C SER A 48 11.57 -13.86 -13.31
N ILE A 49 11.74 -12.95 -12.33
CA ILE A 49 10.70 -12.61 -11.36
C ILE A 49 9.59 -11.85 -12.07
N ASN A 50 8.40 -12.44 -12.10
CA ASN A 50 7.22 -11.83 -12.69
C ASN A 50 6.47 -10.93 -11.70
N MET A 51 6.60 -11.19 -10.41
CA MET A 51 5.88 -10.49 -9.35
C MET A 51 6.57 -10.69 -8.01
N ALA A 52 6.54 -9.67 -7.14
CA ALA A 52 7.08 -9.77 -5.80
C ALA A 52 6.27 -8.91 -4.82
N TYR A 53 6.16 -9.39 -3.57
CA TYR A 53 5.49 -8.69 -2.48
C TYR A 53 6.24 -8.90 -1.17
N GLY A 54 6.17 -7.93 -0.27
CA GLY A 54 6.63 -8.06 1.10
C GLY A 54 5.49 -7.99 2.10
N ARG A 55 5.65 -8.66 3.23
CA ARG A 55 4.82 -8.52 4.43
C ARG A 55 5.71 -8.33 5.64
N MET A 56 5.17 -7.75 6.71
CA MET A 56 5.90 -7.55 7.97
C MET A 56 5.02 -7.89 9.16
N ASP A 57 5.64 -8.23 10.29
CA ASP A 57 4.93 -8.43 11.55
C ASP A 57 4.37 -7.11 12.10
N VAL A 58 3.08 -7.08 12.41
CA VAL A 58 2.37 -5.91 12.96
C VAL A 58 2.04 -6.05 14.44
N SER A 59 2.53 -7.11 15.10
CA SER A 59 2.50 -7.28 16.56
C SER A 59 3.19 -6.10 17.24
N LEU A 60 2.70 -5.69 18.42
CA LEU A 60 3.16 -4.47 19.08
C LEU A 60 4.53 -4.65 19.75
N ASP A 61 4.81 -5.83 20.29
CA ASP A 61 6.07 -6.16 20.96
C ASP A 61 7.22 -6.46 19.98
N ARG A 62 6.91 -6.83 18.73
CA ARG A 62 7.88 -7.10 17.66
C ARG A 62 7.60 -6.31 16.38
N PHE A 63 7.10 -5.09 16.54
CA PHE A 63 6.58 -4.28 15.44
C PHE A 63 7.62 -4.07 14.34
N PHE A 64 7.33 -4.63 13.15
CA PHE A 64 8.22 -4.61 11.98
C PHE A 64 9.62 -5.20 12.22
N GLU A 65 9.80 -6.07 13.20
CA GLU A 65 11.08 -6.78 13.41
C GLU A 65 11.31 -7.83 12.32
N ASP A 66 10.29 -8.62 12.02
CA ASP A 66 10.35 -9.67 11.01
C ASP A 66 9.61 -9.27 9.73
N ALA A 67 10.12 -9.76 8.61
CA ALA A 67 9.48 -9.62 7.32
C ALA A 67 9.58 -10.89 6.46
N LEU A 68 8.66 -10.97 5.50
CA LEU A 68 8.55 -12.05 4.54
C LEU A 68 8.54 -11.46 3.14
N LEU A 69 9.52 -11.84 2.34
CA LEU A 69 9.62 -11.47 0.94
C LEU A 69 9.17 -12.65 0.08
N ILE A 70 8.18 -12.40 -0.78
CA ILE A 70 7.55 -13.39 -1.64
C ILE A 70 7.87 -13.03 -3.08
N THR A 71 8.41 -13.97 -3.85
CA THR A 71 8.59 -13.80 -5.31
C THR A 71 7.90 -14.88 -6.08
N TYR A 72 7.51 -14.54 -7.30
CA TYR A 72 6.78 -15.41 -8.20
C TYR A 72 7.52 -15.48 -9.53
N ARG A 73 7.80 -16.70 -9.99
CA ARG A 73 8.39 -16.97 -11.31
C ARG A 73 7.42 -17.82 -12.12
N ALA A 74 7.43 -17.64 -13.44
CA ALA A 74 6.66 -18.47 -14.35
C ALA A 74 7.06 -19.95 -14.20
N THR A 75 6.06 -20.82 -14.13
CA THR A 75 6.28 -22.27 -14.23
C THR A 75 6.73 -22.63 -15.65
N PRO A 76 7.55 -23.69 -15.83
CA PRO A 76 7.91 -24.15 -17.18
C PRO A 76 6.70 -24.56 -18.02
N ASP A 77 5.69 -25.15 -17.37
CA ASP A 77 4.42 -25.50 -18.01
C ASP A 77 3.42 -24.34 -17.90
N GLN A 78 2.97 -23.85 -19.05
CA GLN A 78 1.94 -22.81 -19.21
C GLN A 78 0.76 -23.31 -20.05
N THR A 79 0.63 -24.63 -20.26
CA THR A 79 -0.42 -25.21 -21.11
C THR A 79 -1.80 -25.17 -20.45
N ASN A 80 -1.85 -25.23 -19.12
CA ASN A 80 -3.08 -25.18 -18.34
C ASN A 80 -3.06 -24.00 -17.36
N ILE A 81 -3.54 -22.84 -17.80
CA ILE A 81 -3.66 -21.64 -16.98
C ILE A 81 -5.12 -21.53 -16.52
N PRO A 82 -5.44 -21.90 -15.26
CA PRO A 82 -6.81 -21.83 -14.78
C PRO A 82 -7.31 -20.38 -14.76
N ALA A 83 -8.63 -20.20 -14.96
CA ALA A 83 -9.25 -18.90 -14.79
C ALA A 83 -9.05 -18.36 -13.37
N ALA A 84 -9.06 -17.03 -13.22
CA ALA A 84 -8.94 -16.40 -11.91
C ALA A 84 -10.12 -16.84 -11.02
N ALA A 85 -9.82 -17.58 -9.95
CA ALA A 85 -10.81 -17.97 -8.95
C ALA A 85 -10.77 -16.97 -7.78
N GLY A 86 -11.94 -16.50 -7.33
CA GLY A 86 -12.04 -15.76 -6.07
C GLY A 86 -11.86 -16.68 -4.86
N SER A 87 -11.42 -16.14 -3.73
CA SER A 87 -11.05 -16.93 -2.54
C SER A 87 -12.21 -17.57 -1.75
N GLY A 88 -13.45 -17.55 -2.28
CA GLY A 88 -14.58 -18.37 -1.84
C GLY A 88 -14.77 -18.46 -0.31
N ILE A 89 -14.95 -19.69 0.22
CA ILE A 89 -15.16 -19.97 1.65
C ILE A 89 -13.91 -19.66 2.51
N VAL A 90 -12.71 -19.79 1.95
CA VAL A 90 -11.44 -19.47 2.62
C VAL A 90 -11.40 -17.98 3.02
N SER A 91 -12.02 -17.13 2.20
CA SER A 91 -12.16 -15.70 2.44
C SER A 91 -12.94 -15.38 3.74
N HIS A 92 -13.99 -16.14 4.08
CA HIS A 92 -14.80 -15.89 5.27
C HIS A 92 -14.11 -16.30 6.59
N VAL A 93 -13.38 -17.41 6.58
CA VAL A 93 -12.58 -17.86 7.73
C VAL A 93 -11.38 -16.93 7.94
N SER A 94 -10.74 -16.48 6.85
CA SER A 94 -9.65 -15.52 6.91
C SER A 94 -10.08 -14.19 7.56
N ARG A 95 -11.33 -13.75 7.33
CA ARG A 95 -11.87 -12.54 7.95
C ARG A 95 -11.93 -12.65 9.47
N GLY A 96 -12.40 -13.78 10.02
CA GLY A 96 -12.48 -13.96 11.48
C GLY A 96 -11.10 -13.82 12.15
N ILE A 97 -10.08 -14.44 11.57
CA ILE A 97 -8.69 -14.33 12.02
C ILE A 97 -8.16 -12.91 11.85
N PHE A 98 -8.42 -12.28 10.69
CA PHE A 98 -8.01 -10.92 10.37
C PHE A 98 -8.55 -9.91 11.39
N ARG A 99 -9.83 -10.07 11.78
CA ARG A 99 -10.53 -9.19 12.73
C ARG A 99 -10.19 -9.49 14.19
N ALA A 100 -9.87 -10.75 14.52
CA ALA A 100 -9.44 -11.12 15.87
C ALA A 100 -8.19 -10.36 16.33
N GLN A 101 -7.40 -9.78 15.41
CA GLN A 101 -6.25 -8.93 15.70
C GLN A 101 -6.59 -7.59 16.36
N LEU A 102 -7.84 -7.11 16.23
CA LEU A 102 -8.27 -5.85 16.80
C LEU A 102 -8.15 -5.90 18.33
N GLY A 103 -7.21 -5.14 18.89
CA GLY A 103 -6.96 -5.11 20.33
C GLY A 103 -6.36 -6.39 20.91
N SER A 104 -5.87 -7.32 20.08
CA SER A 104 -5.28 -8.59 20.53
C SER A 104 -3.95 -8.85 19.85
N ASP A 105 -2.87 -8.64 20.59
CA ASP A 105 -1.52 -8.88 20.11
C ASP A 105 -1.23 -10.37 19.90
N ALA A 106 -1.80 -11.24 20.74
CA ALA A 106 -1.73 -12.69 20.56
C ALA A 106 -2.36 -13.15 19.22
N ALA A 107 -3.45 -12.50 18.78
CA ALA A 107 -4.06 -12.80 17.49
C ALA A 107 -3.20 -12.30 16.32
N LYS A 108 -2.48 -11.17 16.48
CA LYS A 108 -1.49 -10.69 15.50
C LYS A 108 -0.34 -11.68 15.36
N HIS A 109 0.24 -12.14 16.48
CA HIS A 109 1.27 -13.20 16.50
C HIS A 109 0.80 -14.47 15.80
N PHE A 110 -0.41 -14.95 16.12
CA PHE A 110 -0.96 -16.15 15.51
C PHE A 110 -1.13 -16.01 14.00
N ARG A 111 -1.61 -14.84 13.54
CA ARG A 111 -1.74 -14.54 12.11
C ARG A 111 -0.37 -14.50 11.44
N TRP A 112 0.58 -13.75 12.01
CA TRP A 112 1.93 -13.65 11.49
C TRP A 112 2.58 -15.04 11.36
N TRP A 113 2.50 -15.86 12.41
CA TRP A 113 2.99 -17.24 12.37
C TRP A 113 2.31 -18.08 11.28
N THR A 114 0.99 -17.94 11.10
CA THR A 114 0.27 -18.66 10.05
C THR A 114 0.73 -18.22 8.65
N GLU A 115 0.87 -16.92 8.42
CA GLU A 115 1.27 -16.37 7.11
C GLU A 115 2.74 -16.61 6.78
N ALA A 116 3.61 -16.46 7.78
CA ALA A 116 5.05 -16.49 7.61
C ALA A 116 5.62 -17.90 7.77
N VAL A 117 5.08 -18.76 8.64
CA VAL A 117 5.66 -20.08 8.93
C VAL A 117 4.86 -21.21 8.28
N ILE A 118 3.54 -21.21 8.42
CA ILE A 118 2.69 -22.31 7.89
C ILE A 118 2.39 -22.12 6.40
N GLY A 119 2.17 -20.87 5.96
CA GLY A 119 1.80 -20.54 4.59
C GLY A 119 2.82 -20.99 3.54
N PRO A 120 4.12 -20.65 3.68
CA PRO A 120 5.11 -20.92 2.64
C PRO A 120 5.24 -22.40 2.23
N PRO A 121 5.30 -23.37 3.15
CA PRO A 121 5.42 -24.78 2.78
C PRO A 121 4.22 -25.37 2.03
N ILE A 122 3.02 -24.80 2.19
CA ILE A 122 1.78 -25.32 1.58
C ILE A 122 1.28 -24.46 0.41
N ALA A 123 1.97 -23.36 0.12
CA ALA A 123 1.60 -22.44 -0.95
C ALA A 123 1.69 -23.14 -2.32
N ARG A 124 0.59 -23.06 -3.08
CA ARG A 124 0.47 -23.67 -4.40
C ARG A 124 0.78 -22.66 -5.49
N GLN A 125 0.95 -23.18 -6.71
CA GLN A 125 0.98 -22.36 -7.92
C GLN A 125 -0.32 -21.56 -8.05
N ALA A 126 -0.19 -20.33 -8.52
CA ALA A 126 -1.33 -19.45 -8.73
C ALA A 126 -1.11 -18.63 -10.00
N THR A 127 -2.19 -18.27 -10.69
CA THR A 127 -2.05 -17.39 -11.85
C THR A 127 -1.85 -15.94 -11.39
N ARG A 128 -1.17 -15.12 -12.20
CA ARG A 128 -1.03 -13.68 -11.93
C ARG A 128 -2.40 -13.05 -11.66
N ASN A 129 -3.39 -13.37 -12.48
CA ASN A 129 -4.74 -12.81 -12.30
C ASN A 129 -5.38 -13.27 -10.99
N SER A 130 -5.24 -14.53 -10.58
CA SER A 130 -5.75 -14.99 -9.27
C SER A 130 -5.12 -14.22 -8.11
N LEU A 131 -3.80 -13.97 -8.17
CA LEU A 131 -3.07 -13.24 -7.13
C LEU A 131 -3.45 -11.75 -7.08
N MET A 132 -3.86 -11.18 -8.21
CA MET A 132 -4.37 -9.80 -8.29
C MET A 132 -5.87 -9.68 -7.98
N ASN A 133 -6.61 -10.80 -7.98
CA ASN A 133 -8.06 -10.86 -7.77
C ASN A 133 -8.41 -11.27 -6.33
N GLU A 134 -7.81 -10.59 -5.35
CA GLU A 134 -8.14 -10.79 -3.93
C GLU A 134 -9.44 -10.02 -3.58
N PRO A 135 -10.49 -10.70 -3.09
CA PRO A 135 -11.78 -10.08 -2.88
C PRO A 135 -11.80 -9.17 -1.64
N VAL A 136 -12.24 -7.93 -1.85
CA VAL A 136 -12.38 -6.87 -0.83
C VAL A 136 -13.37 -7.24 0.29
N ILE A 137 -14.27 -8.19 0.05
CA ILE A 137 -15.28 -8.63 1.04
C ILE A 137 -14.65 -9.21 2.32
N THR A 138 -13.40 -9.67 2.25
CA THR A 138 -12.61 -10.13 3.41
C THR A 138 -12.29 -9.01 4.39
N LEU A 139 -12.33 -7.75 3.92
CA LEU A 139 -12.00 -6.56 4.69
C LEU A 139 -13.23 -5.90 5.34
N ASP A 140 -14.46 -6.38 5.12
CA ASP A 140 -15.65 -5.79 5.73
C ASP A 140 -15.78 -6.19 7.22
N ASP A 141 -15.49 -5.23 8.10
CA ASP A 141 -15.56 -5.34 9.56
C ASP A 141 -17.00 -5.58 10.07
N ARG A 142 -18.03 -5.13 9.33
CA ARG A 142 -19.45 -5.09 9.74
C ARG A 142 -19.74 -4.36 11.07
N ASP A 143 -18.73 -3.82 11.74
CA ASP A 143 -18.89 -2.96 12.89
C ASP A 143 -19.29 -1.54 12.43
N PRO A 144 -20.51 -1.06 12.76
CA PRO A 144 -20.94 0.27 12.37
C PRO A 144 -20.11 1.38 13.03
N SER A 145 -19.46 1.10 14.16
CA SER A 145 -18.65 2.05 14.95
C SER A 145 -17.21 2.20 14.46
N ARG A 146 -16.76 1.37 13.51
CA ARG A 146 -15.39 1.39 12.98
C ARG A 146 -15.35 1.55 11.48
N THR A 147 -14.21 2.03 10.99
CA THR A 147 -13.89 2.09 9.57
C THR A 147 -12.46 1.65 9.37
N ASP A 148 -12.21 0.99 8.25
CA ASP A 148 -10.84 0.72 7.83
C ASP A 148 -10.36 1.84 6.89
N ILE A 149 -9.09 2.21 7.03
CA ILE A 149 -8.45 3.32 6.32
C ILE A 149 -7.14 2.82 5.74
N LEU A 150 -6.99 3.02 4.43
CA LEU A 150 -5.75 2.74 3.73
C LEU A 150 -4.80 3.94 3.83
N HIS A 151 -3.54 3.63 4.06
CA HIS A 151 -2.41 4.53 3.86
C HIS A 151 -1.46 3.88 2.88
N GLU A 152 -0.74 4.68 2.10
CA GLU A 152 0.32 4.17 1.25
C GLU A 152 1.45 5.19 1.20
N TYR A 153 2.66 4.72 1.52
CA TYR A 153 3.88 5.52 1.58
C TYR A 153 4.90 4.97 0.61
N PHE A 154 5.68 5.85 -0.02
CA PHE A 154 6.66 5.47 -1.03
C PHE A 154 8.04 5.94 -0.60
N VAL A 155 8.94 4.98 -0.39
CA VAL A 155 10.29 5.26 0.14
C VAL A 155 11.34 4.60 -0.73
N SER A 156 12.53 5.19 -0.82
CA SER A 156 13.65 4.56 -1.52
C SER A 156 14.00 3.22 -0.86
N PRO A 157 14.30 2.16 -1.63
CA PRO A 157 14.79 0.90 -1.09
C PRO A 157 15.96 1.06 -0.10
N ALA A 158 16.85 2.02 -0.36
CA ALA A 158 18.02 2.29 0.48
C ALA A 158 17.67 2.98 1.82
N ARG A 159 16.50 3.62 1.92
CA ARG A 159 16.03 4.34 3.11
C ARG A 159 14.91 3.57 3.84
N PHE A 160 14.67 2.31 3.47
CA PHE A 160 13.58 1.53 4.04
C PHE A 160 13.75 1.25 5.53
N ALA A 161 14.97 1.06 6.02
CA ALA A 161 15.22 0.93 7.46
C ALA A 161 14.81 2.20 8.24
N ASP A 162 15.06 3.39 7.70
CA ASP A 162 14.61 4.64 8.33
C ASP A 162 13.08 4.76 8.34
N PHE A 163 12.41 4.25 7.31
CA PHE A 163 10.95 4.14 7.28
C PHE A 163 10.42 3.22 8.36
N VAL A 164 11.05 2.05 8.55
CA VAL A 164 10.70 1.11 9.63
C VAL A 164 10.86 1.77 10.99
N ALA A 165 11.96 2.50 11.22
CA ALA A 165 12.17 3.27 12.46
C ALA A 165 11.07 4.33 12.66
N ALA A 166 10.76 5.11 11.63
CA ALA A 166 9.68 6.10 11.68
C ALA A 166 8.31 5.48 12.01
N CYS A 167 8.01 4.31 11.45
CA CYS A 167 6.78 3.58 11.75
C CYS A 167 6.73 3.10 13.20
N ARG A 168 7.83 2.57 13.74
CA ARG A 168 7.94 2.14 15.15
C ARG A 168 7.76 3.31 16.11
N ASP A 169 8.26 4.50 15.77
CA ASP A 169 8.12 5.70 16.58
C ASP A 169 6.68 6.25 16.58
N VAL A 170 6.01 6.22 15.43
CA VAL A 170 4.75 6.96 15.21
C VAL A 170 3.51 6.10 15.39
N ILE A 171 3.51 4.86 14.87
CA ILE A 171 2.28 4.06 14.77
C ILE A 171 1.82 3.52 16.13
N PRO A 172 2.64 2.81 16.93
CA PRO A 172 2.20 2.27 18.22
C PRO A 172 1.69 3.36 19.19
N ALA A 173 2.30 4.55 19.17
CA ALA A 173 1.92 5.68 20.02
C ALA A 173 0.57 6.33 19.63
N SER A 174 0.02 6.01 18.46
CA SER A 174 -1.20 6.63 17.92
C SER A 174 -2.52 5.99 18.36
N TYR A 175 -2.45 4.85 19.07
CA TYR A 175 -3.60 3.98 19.41
C TYR A 175 -4.35 3.40 18.18
N GLN A 176 -3.93 3.71 16.95
CA GLN A 176 -4.51 3.15 15.74
C GLN A 176 -4.11 1.68 15.58
N GLN A 177 -5.06 0.86 15.11
CA GLN A 177 -4.81 -0.56 14.94
C GLN A 177 -4.34 -0.82 13.51
N LEU A 178 -3.02 -0.98 13.31
CA LEU A 178 -2.49 -1.52 12.06
C LEU A 178 -2.83 -3.01 11.95
N LEU A 179 -3.57 -3.37 10.90
CA LEU A 179 -4.02 -4.74 10.66
C LEU A 179 -3.17 -5.49 9.64
N ASN A 180 -2.54 -4.76 8.72
CA ASN A 180 -1.72 -5.34 7.66
C ASN A 180 -0.80 -4.28 7.03
N ILE A 181 0.36 -4.73 6.56
CA ILE A 181 1.21 -4.00 5.62
C ILE A 181 1.57 -4.91 4.42
N THR A 182 1.42 -4.38 3.22
CA THR A 182 1.88 -5.02 1.98
C THR A 182 2.88 -4.11 1.28
N LEU A 183 4.06 -4.66 1.00
CA LEU A 183 5.16 -3.94 0.38
C LEU A 183 5.26 -4.33 -1.09
N ARG A 184 5.41 -3.33 -1.97
CA ARG A 184 5.50 -3.52 -3.43
C ARG A 184 6.65 -2.70 -3.98
N TYR A 185 7.34 -3.20 -4.99
CA TYR A 185 8.27 -2.37 -5.75
C TYR A 185 7.51 -1.56 -6.79
N VAL A 186 7.83 -0.27 -6.88
CA VAL A 186 7.28 0.65 -7.86
C VAL A 186 8.44 1.28 -8.61
N ASN A 187 8.39 1.22 -9.94
CA ASN A 187 9.40 1.84 -10.78
C ASN A 187 9.21 3.37 -10.85
N THR A 188 10.21 4.07 -11.36
CA THR A 188 10.16 5.53 -11.56
C THR A 188 9.00 5.92 -12.48
N ASP A 189 8.11 6.77 -11.99
CA ASP A 189 7.06 7.44 -12.76
C ASP A 189 7.63 8.68 -13.43
N ARG A 190 7.61 8.68 -14.76
CA ARG A 190 8.12 9.78 -15.61
C ARG A 190 6.99 10.58 -16.27
N ASP A 191 5.75 10.14 -16.10
CA ASP A 191 4.61 10.62 -16.87
C ASP A 191 3.72 11.54 -16.02
N SER A 192 3.50 11.18 -14.76
CA SER A 192 2.60 11.93 -13.88
C SER A 192 3.19 13.28 -13.45
N ILE A 193 2.37 14.33 -13.48
CA ILE A 193 2.73 15.63 -12.90
C ILE A 193 2.84 15.53 -11.37
N LEU A 194 1.89 14.84 -10.74
CA LEU A 194 1.89 14.53 -9.31
C LEU A 194 2.45 13.13 -9.06
N ALA A 195 3.68 12.89 -9.50
CA ALA A 195 4.35 11.60 -9.37
C ALA A 195 4.75 11.31 -7.91
N TYR A 196 4.26 10.21 -7.35
CA TYR A 196 4.68 9.73 -6.03
C TYR A 196 6.01 8.94 -6.09
N ALA A 197 6.36 8.37 -7.24
CA ALA A 197 7.58 7.59 -7.46
C ALA A 197 8.55 8.30 -8.41
N THR A 198 9.16 9.40 -7.97
CA THR A 198 10.17 10.16 -8.76
C THR A 198 11.48 9.40 -9.00
N GLU A 199 11.66 8.28 -8.30
CA GLU A 199 12.71 7.28 -8.47
C GLU A 199 12.07 5.90 -8.16
N SER A 200 12.83 4.81 -8.24
CA SER A 200 12.35 3.51 -7.78
C SER A 200 12.03 3.54 -6.28
N ARG A 201 10.82 3.08 -5.90
CA ARG A 201 10.34 3.09 -4.52
C ARG A 201 9.89 1.70 -4.07
N ILE A 202 9.91 1.49 -2.75
CA ILE A 202 9.05 0.53 -2.08
C ILE A 202 7.78 1.27 -1.67
N ALA A 203 6.64 0.81 -2.18
CA ALA A 203 5.31 1.22 -1.76
C ALA A 203 4.86 0.36 -0.58
N ALA A 204 4.56 1.01 0.54
CA ALA A 204 4.08 0.40 1.76
C ALA A 204 2.58 0.68 1.93
N VAL A 205 1.73 -0.27 1.53
CA VAL A 205 0.28 -0.19 1.69
C VAL A 205 -0.08 -0.68 3.07
N MET A 206 -0.68 0.17 3.89
CA MET A 206 -1.05 -0.11 5.26
C MET A 206 -2.56 -0.04 5.42
N LEU A 207 -3.12 -1.00 6.15
CA LEU A 207 -4.54 -1.02 6.47
C LEU A 207 -4.72 -0.82 7.97
N PHE A 208 -5.25 0.35 8.33
CA PHE A 208 -5.60 0.69 9.69
C PHE A 208 -7.08 0.45 9.95
N SER A 209 -7.43 0.07 11.17
CA SER A 209 -8.80 0.15 11.66
C SER A 209 -8.92 1.28 12.68
N GLN A 210 -9.90 2.15 12.46
CA GLN A 210 -10.15 3.35 13.25
C GLN A 210 -11.57 3.34 13.82
N GLU A 211 -11.71 3.78 15.07
CA GLU A 211 -13.02 4.13 15.65
C GLU A 211 -13.61 5.37 14.96
N LYS A 212 -14.92 5.35 14.65
CA LYS A 212 -15.67 6.52 14.14
C LYS A 212 -16.05 7.49 15.27
N THR A 213 -15.05 7.94 16.01
CA THR A 213 -15.19 8.93 17.10
C THR A 213 -14.39 10.19 16.77
N VAL A 214 -14.75 11.31 17.40
CA VAL A 214 -13.99 12.58 17.26
C VAL A 214 -12.53 12.39 17.67
N ARG A 215 -12.30 11.66 18.76
CA ARG A 215 -10.96 11.28 19.22
C ARG A 215 -10.23 10.43 18.16
N GLY A 216 -10.86 9.37 17.67
CA GLY A 216 -10.27 8.48 16.67
C GLY A 216 -9.85 9.21 15.39
N GLU A 217 -10.67 10.15 14.92
CA GLU A 217 -10.33 11.00 13.78
C GLU A 217 -9.15 11.92 14.08
N ALA A 218 -9.12 12.57 15.25
CA ALA A 218 -8.03 13.43 15.66
C ALA A 218 -6.71 12.67 15.83
N ASP A 219 -6.76 11.45 16.35
CA ASP A 219 -5.59 10.57 16.54
C ASP A 219 -5.04 10.10 15.18
N MET A 220 -5.93 9.68 14.26
CA MET A 220 -5.56 9.32 12.89
C MET A 220 -4.93 10.50 12.16
N HIS A 221 -5.52 11.70 12.27
CA HIS A 221 -4.98 12.89 11.64
C HIS A 221 -3.57 13.21 12.16
N ARG A 222 -3.35 13.23 13.48
CA ARG A 222 -2.01 13.47 14.07
C ARG A 222 -0.99 12.42 13.66
N MET A 223 -1.37 11.14 13.67
CA MET A 223 -0.51 10.04 13.23
C MET A 223 -0.14 10.17 11.75
N THR A 224 -1.12 10.50 10.89
CA THR A 224 -0.91 10.66 9.46
C THR A 224 0.07 11.80 9.17
N GLU A 225 -0.15 12.98 9.78
CA GLU A 225 0.76 14.12 9.59
C GLU A 225 2.17 13.80 10.09
N ALA A 226 2.30 13.17 11.26
CA ALA A 226 3.60 12.78 11.81
C ALA A 226 4.31 11.79 10.88
N LEU A 227 3.62 10.75 10.40
CA LEU A 227 4.24 9.75 9.54
C LEU A 227 4.60 10.32 8.17
N ILE A 228 3.76 11.18 7.58
CA ILE A 228 4.09 11.91 6.35
C ILE A 228 5.35 12.76 6.54
N GLU A 229 5.46 13.48 7.67
CA GLU A 229 6.65 14.29 7.97
C GLU A 229 7.93 13.44 7.96
N ARG A 230 7.92 12.33 8.69
CA ARG A 230 9.07 11.41 8.76
C ARG A 230 9.42 10.81 7.40
N VAL A 231 8.41 10.47 6.60
CA VAL A 231 8.60 9.95 5.24
C VAL A 231 9.21 11.02 4.31
N LEU A 232 8.77 12.27 4.42
CA LEU A 232 9.34 13.38 3.65
C LEU A 232 10.80 13.67 4.02
N ASP A 233 11.16 13.57 5.31
CA ASP A 233 12.54 13.79 5.79
C ASP A 233 13.53 12.78 5.21
N ILE A 234 13.06 11.59 4.85
CA ILE A 234 13.88 10.55 4.20
C ILE A 234 13.75 10.56 2.67
N GLY A 235 13.11 11.59 2.11
CA GLY A 235 12.94 11.80 0.67
C GLY A 235 11.85 10.94 0.03
N GLY A 236 10.93 10.38 0.81
CA GLY A 236 9.77 9.63 0.35
C GLY A 236 8.57 10.51 0.01
N SER A 237 7.42 9.88 -0.25
CA SER A 237 6.13 10.51 -0.54
C SER A 237 4.96 9.63 -0.04
N TYR A 238 3.72 10.05 -0.27
CA TYR A 238 2.51 9.33 0.17
C TYR A 238 1.40 9.41 -0.89
N TYR A 239 0.48 8.44 -0.89
CA TYR A 239 -0.58 8.37 -1.89
C TYR A 239 -1.72 9.38 -1.63
N LEU A 240 -2.08 10.16 -2.65
CA LEU A 240 -3.03 11.28 -2.55
C LEU A 240 -4.51 10.90 -2.37
N PRO A 241 -5.06 9.86 -3.02
CA PRO A 241 -6.50 9.57 -2.99
C PRO A 241 -7.07 9.12 -1.64
N TYR A 242 -6.25 8.92 -0.62
CA TYR A 242 -6.71 8.52 0.71
C TYR A 242 -7.19 9.72 1.54
N ARG A 243 -7.42 9.51 2.84
CA ARG A 243 -7.90 10.55 3.76
C ARG A 243 -7.01 11.80 3.64
N PRO A 244 -7.59 12.99 3.39
CA PRO A 244 -6.81 14.19 3.16
C PRO A 244 -6.36 14.79 4.49
N HIS A 245 -5.49 14.08 5.21
CA HIS A 245 -4.95 14.50 6.51
C HIS A 245 -3.61 15.23 6.39
N ALA A 246 -2.92 15.13 5.26
CA ALA A 246 -1.70 15.90 5.04
C ALA A 246 -1.94 17.41 5.22
N ARG A 247 -0.92 18.11 5.73
CA ARG A 247 -0.91 19.57 5.71
C ARG A 247 -0.59 20.10 4.31
N PRO A 248 -1.00 21.33 3.97
CA PRO A 248 -0.64 21.95 2.71
C PRO A 248 0.87 22.01 2.44
N ASP A 249 1.70 22.29 3.46
CA ASP A 249 3.16 22.31 3.31
C ASP A 249 3.74 20.93 2.97
N GLN A 250 3.21 19.88 3.60
CA GLN A 250 3.61 18.49 3.32
C GLN A 250 3.21 18.07 1.91
N PHE A 251 2.02 18.48 1.45
CA PHE A 251 1.59 18.25 0.08
C PHE A 251 2.53 18.91 -0.94
N ILE A 252 2.90 20.18 -0.75
CA ILE A 252 3.82 20.88 -1.64
C ILE A 252 5.22 20.25 -1.65
N ARG A 253 5.73 19.83 -0.49
CA ARG A 253 7.02 19.13 -0.39
C ARG A 253 7.00 17.77 -1.09
N ALA A 254 5.92 17.01 -0.93
CA ALA A 254 5.74 15.72 -1.60
C ALA A 254 5.58 15.87 -3.12
N TYR A 255 4.92 16.93 -3.56
CA TYR A 255 4.52 17.15 -4.95
C TYR A 255 4.92 18.55 -5.43
N PRO A 256 6.21 18.79 -5.71
CA PRO A 256 6.73 20.13 -6.05
C PRO A 256 6.13 20.71 -7.34
N ARG A 257 5.58 19.86 -8.22
CA ARG A 257 4.89 20.29 -9.45
C ARG A 257 3.39 20.57 -9.26
N ALA A 258 2.89 20.65 -8.03
CA ALA A 258 1.49 20.94 -7.74
C ALA A 258 1.00 22.27 -8.33
N GLY A 259 1.86 23.31 -8.35
CA GLY A 259 1.51 24.59 -8.98
C GLY A 259 1.29 24.49 -10.49
N GLU A 260 2.07 23.66 -11.19
CA GLU A 260 1.88 23.37 -12.62
C GLU A 260 0.54 22.68 -12.86
N PHE A 261 0.21 21.70 -12.02
CA PHE A 261 -1.08 20.99 -12.07
C PHE A 261 -2.26 21.94 -11.84
N ALA A 262 -2.17 22.83 -10.83
CA ALA A 262 -3.19 23.82 -10.54
C ALA A 262 -3.38 24.84 -11.68
N ALA A 263 -2.28 25.33 -12.26
CA ALA A 263 -2.31 26.23 -13.41
C ALA A 263 -2.94 25.56 -14.65
N ALA A 264 -2.59 24.30 -14.92
CA ALA A 264 -3.20 23.53 -16.00
C ALA A 264 -4.71 23.35 -15.79
N LYS A 265 -5.14 23.07 -14.56
CA LYS A 265 -6.54 22.96 -14.20
C LYS A 265 -7.30 24.26 -14.48
N ARG A 266 -6.80 25.42 -14.05
CA ARG A 266 -7.46 26.72 -14.30
C ARG A 266 -7.55 27.06 -15.77
N ARG A 267 -6.56 26.66 -16.57
CA ARG A 267 -6.56 26.86 -18.02
C ARG A 267 -7.59 25.97 -18.73
N LEU A 268 -7.68 24.70 -18.33
CA LEU A 268 -8.51 23.70 -19.02
C LEU A 268 -9.96 23.65 -18.52
N ASP A 269 -10.23 24.05 -17.28
CA ASP A 269 -11.58 24.21 -16.73
C ASP A 269 -11.70 25.51 -15.93
N PRO A 270 -11.80 26.67 -16.61
CA PRO A 270 -11.87 27.98 -15.97
C PRO A 270 -13.07 28.16 -15.04
N GLY A 271 -14.17 27.43 -15.31
CA GLY A 271 -15.37 27.42 -14.47
C GLY A 271 -15.24 26.54 -13.22
N LEU A 272 -14.14 25.80 -13.07
CA LEU A 272 -13.92 24.82 -12.00
C LEU A 272 -15.07 23.81 -11.88
N THR A 273 -15.64 23.39 -13.01
CA THR A 273 -16.71 22.39 -13.12
C THR A 273 -16.33 21.09 -12.40
N PHE A 274 -15.13 20.58 -12.67
CA PHE A 274 -14.57 19.39 -12.03
C PHE A 274 -13.76 19.80 -10.80
N ARG A 275 -14.45 19.95 -9.66
CA ARG A 275 -13.87 20.38 -8.38
C ARG A 275 -14.32 19.45 -7.27
N ASN A 276 -13.41 19.14 -6.36
CA ASN A 276 -13.67 18.30 -5.19
C ASN A 276 -12.82 18.77 -4.00
N HIS A 277 -12.97 18.08 -2.87
CA HIS A 277 -12.26 18.42 -1.64
C HIS A 277 -10.72 18.40 -1.79
N PHE A 278 -10.17 17.58 -2.70
CA PHE A 278 -8.72 17.58 -2.96
C PHE A 278 -8.26 18.90 -3.58
N TRP A 279 -9.02 19.44 -4.54
CA TRP A 279 -8.77 20.80 -5.06
C TRP A 279 -8.86 21.84 -3.95
N ASP A 280 -9.95 21.83 -3.19
CA ASP A 280 -10.22 22.84 -2.15
C ASP A 280 -9.13 22.90 -1.09
N ARG A 281 -8.64 21.74 -0.69
CA ARG A 281 -7.66 21.65 0.39
C ARG A 281 -6.24 22.00 -0.05
N TYR A 282 -5.84 21.62 -1.26
CA TYR A 282 -4.42 21.58 -1.62
C TYR A 282 -4.04 22.41 -2.84
N LEU A 283 -4.92 22.55 -3.84
CA LEU A 283 -4.57 23.13 -5.14
C LEU A 283 -5.20 24.50 -5.38
N GLY A 284 -6.37 24.76 -4.78
CA GLY A 284 -7.15 25.97 -5.05
C GLY A 284 -6.43 27.27 -4.72
N SER A 285 -5.52 27.24 -3.74
CA SER A 285 -4.71 28.39 -3.30
C SER A 285 -3.37 28.53 -4.01
N LEU A 286 -2.95 27.54 -4.82
CA LEU A 286 -1.66 27.53 -5.51
C LEU A 286 -1.67 28.29 -6.83
#